data_AF-A0A933DBF3-F1
#
_entry.id   AF-A0A933DBF3-F1
#
_cell.length_a   1.000
_cell.length_b   1.000
_cell.length_c   1.000
_cell.angle_alpha   90.00
_cell.angle_beta   90.00
_cell.angle_gamma   90.00
#
_symmetry.space_group_name_H-M   'P 1'
#
loop_
_entity.id
_entity.type
_entity.pdbx_description
1 polymer ?
#
loop_
_entity_poly.entity_id
_entity_poly.type
_entity_poly.pdbx_seq_one_letter_code
_entity_poly.pdbx_strand_id
1 'polypeptide(L)'
;MRPDLDIYLNVDGVILDGRNRPANYSREFLRYVVPNFSTHWLSSRVKENGSAITRDLAKIFEPKIIELISIVRPTRWSFAKTQGIDFSRPFLWFDDELVVHERLELIKNNVLESFVEVNLAKDENRLADFLLHFPQPAAYSFL
;
A
#
# COMPACT_ATOMS: atom_id res chain seq x y z
N MET A 1 -0.60 -17.90 1.13
CA MET A 1 0.36 -17.06 0.39
C MET A 1 -0.08 -16.95 -1.06
N ARG A 2 -0.27 -15.73 -1.56
CA ARG A 2 -0.51 -15.38 -2.97
C ARG A 2 0.63 -14.45 -3.45
N PRO A 3 1.85 -14.98 -3.64
CA PRO A 3 3.00 -14.16 -4.05
C PRO A 3 2.84 -13.59 -5.47
N ASP A 4 1.88 -14.10 -6.23
CA ASP A 4 1.47 -13.65 -7.55
C ASP A 4 0.80 -12.27 -7.53
N LEU A 5 0.19 -11.87 -6.41
CA LEU A 5 -0.44 -10.56 -6.20
C LEU A 5 0.53 -9.57 -5.55
N ASP A 6 0.73 -8.42 -6.20
CA ASP A 6 1.48 -7.30 -5.63
C ASP A 6 0.59 -6.38 -4.78
N ILE A 7 1.07 -5.97 -3.61
CA ILE A 7 0.39 -5.03 -2.71
C ILE A 7 1.23 -3.78 -2.58
N TYR A 8 0.72 -2.65 -3.06
CA TYR A 8 1.35 -1.34 -2.93
C TYR A 8 0.72 -0.57 -1.77
N LEU A 9 1.54 -0.12 -0.83
CA LEU A 9 1.09 0.58 0.38
C LEU A 9 1.60 2.01 0.41
N ASN A 10 0.68 2.98 0.52
CA ASN A 10 1.02 4.27 1.08
C ASN A 10 1.27 4.13 2.60
N VAL A 11 1.96 5.11 3.19
CA VAL A 11 2.29 5.13 4.61
C VAL A 11 1.36 6.08 5.34
N ASP A 12 1.37 7.34 4.96
CA ASP A 12 0.50 8.37 5.52
C ASP A 12 -0.94 8.12 5.08
N GLY A 13 -1.89 8.23 6.00
CA GLY A 13 -3.31 7.98 5.73
C GLY A 13 -3.69 6.50 5.62
N VAL A 14 -2.71 5.59 5.66
CA VAL A 14 -2.91 4.13 5.58
C VAL A 14 -2.33 3.42 6.80
N ILE A 15 -0.99 3.37 6.91
CA ILE A 15 -0.29 2.72 8.02
C ILE A 15 -0.19 3.65 9.22
N LEU A 16 -0.03 4.94 8.96
CA LEU A 16 -0.05 6.01 9.96
C LEU A 16 -1.30 6.87 9.79
N ASP A 17 -1.87 7.31 10.91
CA ASP A 17 -2.93 8.31 10.92
C ASP A 17 -2.39 9.72 10.63
N GLY A 18 -3.31 10.70 10.49
CA GLY A 18 -2.95 12.12 10.27
C GLY A 18 -2.16 12.78 11.41
N ARG A 19 -1.86 12.05 12.49
CA ARG A 19 -1.03 12.50 13.64
C ARG A 19 0.30 11.73 13.73
N ASN A 20 0.70 10.99 12.69
CA ASN A 20 1.88 10.12 12.67
C ASN A 20 1.86 9.01 13.76
N ARG A 21 0.67 8.56 14.17
CA ARG A 21 0.51 7.39 15.05
C ARG A 21 0.12 6.19 14.21
N PRO A 22 0.33 4.95 14.68
CA PRO A 22 -0.22 3.78 14.00
C PRO A 22 -1.72 3.93 13.79
N ALA A 23 -2.20 3.75 12.56
CA ALA A 23 -3.63 3.65 12.30
C ALA A 23 -4.21 2.45 13.05
N ASN A 24 -5.50 2.49 13.41
CA ASN A 24 -6.13 1.33 14.05
C ASN A 24 -6.01 0.12 13.09
N TYR A 25 -5.70 -1.04 13.66
CA TYR A 25 -5.46 -2.29 12.93
C TYR A 25 -4.27 -2.30 11.95
N SER A 26 -3.44 -1.25 11.90
CA SER A 26 -2.24 -1.21 11.03
C SER A 26 -1.25 -2.35 11.30
N ARG A 27 -1.11 -2.77 12.57
CA ARG A 27 -0.22 -3.88 12.96
C ARG A 27 -0.72 -5.21 12.45
N GLU A 28 -2.01 -5.46 12.63
CA GLU A 28 -2.73 -6.65 12.17
C GLU A 28 -2.73 -6.71 10.65
N PHE A 29 -2.98 -5.57 9.99
CA PHE A 29 -2.92 -5.44 8.55
C PHE A 29 -1.53 -5.77 8.01
N LEU A 30 -0.46 -5.21 8.59
CA LEU A 30 0.93 -5.54 8.21
C LEU A 30 1.26 -7.03 8.44
N ARG A 31 0.83 -7.60 9.58
CA ARG A 31 0.98 -9.04 9.88
C ARG A 31 0.23 -9.92 8.89
N TYR A 32 -0.85 -9.43 8.30
CA TYR A 32 -1.59 -10.15 7.28
C TYR A 32 -0.92 -10.00 5.91
N VAL A 33 -0.70 -8.77 5.43
CA VAL A 33 -0.30 -8.53 4.03
C VAL A 33 1.15 -8.94 3.75
N VAL A 34 2.09 -8.57 4.62
CA VAL A 34 3.52 -8.74 4.36
C VAL A 34 3.93 -10.21 4.16
N PRO A 35 3.53 -11.17 5.00
CA PRO A 35 3.89 -12.57 4.78
C PRO A 35 3.04 -13.27 3.70
N ASN A 36 1.90 -12.70 3.29
CA ASN A 36 0.99 -13.37 2.35
C ASN A 36 1.15 -12.93 0.90
N PHE A 37 1.71 -11.74 0.64
CA PHE A 37 1.78 -11.16 -0.69
C PHE A 37 3.15 -10.55 -1.00
N SER A 38 3.36 -10.18 -2.25
CA SER A 38 4.52 -9.39 -2.66
C SER A 38 4.26 -7.92 -2.31
N THR A 39 4.75 -7.45 -1.16
CA THR A 39 4.42 -6.10 -0.64
C THR A 39 5.49 -5.07 -0.97
N HIS A 40 5.04 -3.88 -1.39
CA HIS A 40 5.86 -2.76 -1.78
C HIS A 40 5.39 -1.45 -1.14
N TRP A 41 6.33 -0.57 -0.82
CA TRP A 41 6.03 0.81 -0.46
C TRP A 41 5.77 1.63 -1.71
N LEU A 42 4.62 2.30 -1.75
CA LEU A 42 4.29 3.29 -2.78
C LEU A 42 3.80 4.57 -2.10
N SER A 43 4.76 5.33 -1.56
CA SER A 43 4.51 6.49 -0.72
C SER A 43 5.42 7.65 -1.10
N SER A 44 4.98 8.89 -0.85
CA SER A 44 5.80 10.10 -0.96
C SER A 44 7.08 10.03 -0.11
N ARG A 45 7.07 9.23 0.96
CA ARG A 45 8.25 8.93 1.79
C ARG A 45 9.31 8.07 1.09
N VAL A 46 8.98 7.48 -0.07
CA VAL A 46 9.79 6.51 -0.82
C VAL A 46 9.75 6.90 -2.30
N LYS A 47 10.36 8.04 -2.65
CA LYS A 47 10.47 8.50 -4.06
C LYS A 47 11.71 7.90 -4.76
N GLU A 48 12.89 8.03 -4.14
CA GLU A 48 14.17 7.69 -4.80
C GLU A 48 15.12 6.83 -3.95
N ASN A 49 15.06 6.92 -2.62
CA ASN A 49 15.88 6.13 -1.71
C ASN A 49 15.01 5.56 -0.57
N GLY A 50 14.65 4.28 -0.68
CA GLY A 50 13.79 3.60 0.28
C GLY A 50 14.41 3.31 1.65
N SER A 51 15.66 3.68 1.90
CA SER A 51 16.36 3.29 3.14
C SER A 51 15.96 4.10 4.39
N ALA A 52 15.21 5.19 4.26
CA ALA A 52 14.82 6.03 5.40
C ALA A 52 13.56 5.54 6.14
N ILE A 53 12.65 4.86 5.43
CA ILE A 53 11.31 4.56 5.94
C ILE A 53 11.35 3.60 7.14
N THR A 54 12.15 2.53 7.08
CA THR A 54 12.26 1.55 8.17
C THR A 54 12.76 2.21 9.45
N ARG A 55 13.72 3.13 9.35
CA ARG A 55 14.27 3.87 10.49
C ARG A 55 13.23 4.82 11.10
N ASP A 56 12.41 5.47 10.28
CA ASP A 56 11.38 6.38 10.79
C ASP A 56 10.22 5.62 11.42
N LEU A 57 9.78 4.51 10.81
CA LEU A 57 8.77 3.65 11.38
C LEU A 57 9.24 2.92 12.65
N ALA A 58 10.54 2.66 12.80
CA ALA A 58 11.13 2.09 14.02
C ALA A 58 10.98 2.95 15.27
N LYS A 59 10.68 4.25 15.11
CA LYS A 59 10.35 5.14 16.24
C LYS A 59 8.90 5.00 16.71
N ILE A 60 8.06 4.34 15.91
CA ILE A 60 6.60 4.30 16.07
C ILE A 60 6.11 2.88 16.39
N PHE A 61 6.68 1.88 15.71
CA PHE A 61 6.27 0.49 15.83
C PHE A 61 7.24 -0.35 16.66
N GLU A 62 6.72 -1.41 17.28
CA GLU A 62 7.51 -2.37 18.03
C GLU A 62 8.42 -3.23 17.12
N PRO A 63 9.53 -3.79 17.64
CA PRO A 63 10.51 -4.53 16.84
C PRO A 63 9.92 -5.62 15.94
N LYS A 64 8.91 -6.36 16.42
CA LYS A 64 8.25 -7.42 15.65
C LYS A 64 7.54 -6.91 14.39
N ILE A 65 7.02 -5.68 14.42
CA ILE A 65 6.42 -5.05 13.23
C ILE A 65 7.50 -4.47 12.32
N ILE A 66 8.62 -4.00 12.91
CA ILE A 66 9.78 -3.55 12.14
C ILE A 66 10.42 -4.68 11.35
N GLU A 67 10.47 -5.90 11.88
CA GLU A 67 10.89 -7.09 11.13
C GLU A 67 10.07 -7.25 9.85
N LEU A 68 8.74 -7.09 9.91
CA LEU A 68 7.87 -7.12 8.72
C LEU A 68 8.12 -5.94 7.79
N ILE A 69 8.20 -4.71 8.33
CA ILE A 69 8.45 -3.49 7.54
C ILE A 69 9.79 -3.58 6.80
N SER A 70 10.80 -4.22 7.39
CA SER A 70 12.15 -4.32 6.83
C SER A 70 12.23 -5.14 5.53
N ILE A 71 11.24 -6.00 5.30
CA ILE A 71 11.16 -6.84 4.09
C ILE A 71 10.20 -6.29 3.03
N VAL A 72 9.47 -5.21 3.32
CA VAL A 72 8.64 -4.51 2.34
C VAL A 72 9.53 -3.78 1.34
N ARG A 73 9.32 -4.04 0.06
CA ARG A 73 10.21 -3.56 -1.01
C ARG A 73 9.94 -2.09 -1.33
N PRO A 74 10.94 -1.24 -1.49
CA PRO A 74 10.70 0.11 -1.97
C PRO A 74 10.36 0.11 -3.47
N THR A 75 9.41 0.94 -3.89
CA THR A 75 9.25 1.30 -5.31
C THR A 75 10.09 2.53 -5.65
N ARG A 76 10.29 2.78 -6.95
CA ARG A 76 10.93 3.99 -7.45
C ARG A 76 9.98 4.69 -8.40
N TRP A 77 9.82 5.99 -8.20
CA TRP A 77 8.99 6.83 -9.07
C TRP A 77 9.45 8.29 -8.92
N SER A 78 9.29 9.09 -9.97
CA SER A 78 9.79 10.48 -9.98
C SER A 78 8.62 11.47 -10.00
N PHE A 79 7.71 11.28 -10.95
CA PHE A 79 6.61 12.21 -11.20
C PHE A 79 5.30 11.76 -10.55
N ALA A 80 4.90 10.50 -10.76
CA ALA A 80 3.64 9.94 -10.27
C ALA A 80 3.86 8.54 -9.68
N LYS A 81 3.13 8.21 -8.60
CA LYS A 81 3.25 6.89 -7.94
C LYS A 81 2.97 5.74 -8.92
N THR A 82 2.07 5.92 -9.88
CA THR A 82 1.78 4.91 -10.90
C THR A 82 3.00 4.44 -11.72
N GLN A 83 4.10 5.22 -11.76
CA GLN A 83 5.36 4.78 -12.38
C GLN A 83 6.05 3.63 -11.63
N GLY A 84 5.75 3.49 -10.32
CA GLY A 84 6.28 2.43 -9.48
C GLY A 84 5.44 1.15 -9.51
N ILE A 85 4.32 1.13 -10.24
CA ILE A 85 3.41 -0.01 -10.34
C ILE A 85 3.80 -0.87 -11.54
N ASP A 86 3.98 -2.17 -11.31
CA ASP A 86 4.06 -3.18 -12.37
C ASP A 86 2.66 -3.54 -12.90
N PHE A 87 2.25 -2.89 -13.99
CA PHE A 87 0.95 -3.15 -14.64
C PHE A 87 0.86 -4.52 -15.34
N SER A 88 1.95 -5.28 -15.47
CA SER A 88 1.92 -6.61 -16.08
C SER A 88 1.43 -7.70 -15.12
N ARG A 89 1.25 -7.37 -13.84
CA ARG A 89 0.88 -8.30 -12.77
C ARG A 89 -0.34 -7.80 -12.02
N PRO A 90 -1.17 -8.71 -11.47
CA PRO A 90 -2.26 -8.34 -10.57
C PRO A 90 -1.74 -7.59 -9.36
N PHE A 91 -2.40 -6.49 -9.02
CA PHE A 91 -2.05 -5.68 -7.87
C PHE A 91 -3.26 -5.09 -7.14
N LEU A 92 -3.02 -4.69 -5.90
CA LEU A 92 -3.86 -3.77 -5.15
C LEU A 92 -3.00 -2.61 -4.64
N TRP A 93 -3.53 -1.40 -4.68
CA TRP A 93 -2.86 -0.20 -4.19
C TRP A 93 -3.72 0.47 -3.12
N PHE A 94 -3.23 0.43 -1.88
CA PHE A 94 -3.88 1.07 -0.73
C PHE A 94 -3.32 2.48 -0.55
N ASP A 95 -4.18 3.47 -0.72
CA ASP A 95 -3.84 4.89 -0.57
C ASP A 95 -5.05 5.66 -0.02
N ASP A 96 -4.80 6.77 0.66
CA ASP A 96 -5.83 7.70 1.12
C ASP A 96 -6.22 8.71 0.05
N GLU A 97 -5.40 8.89 -0.98
CA GLU A 97 -5.66 9.81 -2.08
C GLU A 97 -5.33 9.19 -3.45
N LEU A 98 -6.24 9.39 -4.42
CA LEU A 98 -6.00 9.09 -5.84
C LEU A 98 -6.10 10.37 -6.67
N VAL A 99 -4.97 10.95 -7.02
CA VAL A 99 -4.97 12.20 -7.78
C VAL A 99 -5.33 11.97 -9.26
N VAL A 100 -5.73 13.05 -9.95
CA VAL A 100 -6.34 12.98 -11.29
C VAL A 100 -5.48 12.22 -12.30
N HIS A 101 -4.18 12.49 -12.36
CA HIS A 101 -3.30 11.84 -13.34
C HIS A 101 -3.07 10.36 -13.03
N GLU A 102 -3.04 9.97 -11.75
CA GLU A 102 -2.95 8.56 -11.34
C GLU A 102 -4.23 7.81 -11.72
N ARG A 103 -5.40 8.42 -11.46
CA ARG A 103 -6.70 7.88 -11.91
C ARG A 103 -6.73 7.66 -13.42
N LEU A 104 -6.28 8.64 -14.21
CA LEU A 104 -6.26 8.53 -15.67
C LEU A 104 -5.33 7.39 -16.13
N GLU A 105 -4.18 7.20 -15.48
CA GLU A 105 -3.29 6.09 -15.80
C GLU A 105 -3.89 4.73 -15.45
N LEU A 106 -4.58 4.60 -14.31
CA LEU A 106 -5.29 3.36 -13.95
C LEU A 106 -6.42 3.03 -14.93
N ILE A 107 -7.20 4.03 -15.36
CA ILE A 107 -8.26 3.88 -16.37
C ILE A 107 -7.68 3.43 -17.71
N LYS A 108 -6.59 4.07 -18.16
CA LYS A 108 -5.90 3.75 -19.41
C LYS A 108 -5.41 2.29 -19.43
N ASN A 109 -5.02 1.75 -18.28
CA ASN A 109 -4.61 0.35 -18.13
C ASN A 109 -5.76 -0.60 -17.76
N ASN A 110 -7.01 -0.12 -17.68
CA ASN A 110 -8.20 -0.88 -17.28
C ASN A 110 -8.10 -1.57 -15.90
N VAL A 111 -7.45 -0.89 -14.94
CA VAL A 111 -7.16 -1.43 -13.59
C VAL A 111 -7.57 -0.44 -12.48
N LEU A 112 -8.57 0.41 -12.73
CA LEU A 112 -9.05 1.35 -11.71
C LEU A 112 -9.51 0.64 -10.43
N GLU A 113 -10.12 -0.53 -10.56
CA GLU A 113 -10.59 -1.35 -9.42
C GLU A 113 -9.45 -1.92 -8.56
N SER A 114 -8.20 -1.85 -9.03
CA SER A 114 -7.03 -2.21 -8.22
C SER A 114 -6.66 -1.12 -7.20
N PHE A 115 -7.23 0.08 -7.31
CA PHE A 115 -7.09 1.12 -6.29
C PHE A 115 -8.05 0.87 -5.13
N VAL A 116 -7.52 0.87 -3.90
CA VAL A 116 -8.27 0.66 -2.67
C VAL A 116 -8.16 1.90 -1.81
N GLU A 117 -9.24 2.68 -1.76
CA GLU A 117 -9.30 3.87 -0.92
C GLU A 117 -9.27 3.50 0.59
N VAL A 118 -8.34 4.12 1.32
CA VAL A 118 -8.25 4.05 2.77
C VAL A 118 -8.58 5.41 3.36
N ASN A 119 -9.81 5.56 3.83
CA ASN A 119 -10.30 6.83 4.35
C ASN A 119 -10.44 6.79 5.88
N LEU A 120 -9.34 6.99 6.60
CA LEU A 120 -9.30 6.96 8.08
C LEU A 120 -10.07 8.12 8.73
N ALA A 121 -10.31 9.21 7.99
CA ALA A 121 -11.13 10.32 8.49
C ALA A 121 -12.61 9.95 8.53
N LYS A 122 -13.06 9.12 7.58
CA LYS A 122 -14.43 8.59 7.53
C LYS A 122 -14.61 7.39 8.46
N ASP A 123 -13.62 6.52 8.53
CA ASP A 123 -13.62 5.34 9.40
C ASP A 123 -12.19 5.04 9.89
N GLU A 124 -11.91 5.35 11.15
CA GLU A 124 -10.60 5.09 11.75
C GLU A 124 -10.24 3.61 11.81
N ASN A 125 -11.22 2.71 11.73
CA ASN A 125 -11.04 1.26 11.77
C ASN A 125 -11.05 0.61 10.38
N ARG A 126 -10.95 1.39 9.30
CA ARG A 126 -11.06 0.92 7.91
C ARG A 126 -10.19 -0.30 7.58
N LEU A 127 -9.01 -0.41 8.19
CA LEU A 127 -8.12 -1.56 7.97
C LEU A 127 -8.69 -2.89 8.52
N ALA A 128 -9.58 -2.86 9.52
CA ALA A 128 -10.28 -4.03 10.02
C ALA A 128 -11.20 -4.65 8.96
N ASP A 129 -11.85 -3.83 8.13
CA ASP A 129 -12.70 -4.30 7.05
C ASP A 129 -11.90 -5.18 6.07
N PHE A 130 -10.67 -4.78 5.74
CA PHE A 130 -9.82 -5.53 4.83
C PHE A 130 -9.29 -6.84 5.44
N LEU A 131 -9.19 -6.93 6.77
CA LEU A 131 -8.87 -8.19 7.46
C LEU A 131 -10.03 -9.18 7.39
N LEU A 132 -11.28 -8.69 7.35
CA LEU A 132 -12.49 -9.51 7.24
C LEU A 132 -12.80 -9.85 5.77
N HIS A 133 -12.64 -8.88 4.87
CA HIS A 133 -13.00 -8.96 3.46
C HIS A 133 -11.89 -8.35 2.62
N PHE A 134 -10.84 -9.14 2.35
CA PHE A 134 -9.71 -8.64 1.56
C PHE A 134 -10.12 -8.43 0.09
N PRO A 135 -9.83 -7.25 -0.50
CA PRO A 135 -10.25 -6.93 -1.86
C PRO A 135 -9.61 -7.86 -2.90
N GLN A 136 -10.23 -7.92 -4.09
CA GLN A 136 -9.67 -8.62 -5.24
C GLN A 136 -9.14 -7.57 -6.24
N PRO A 137 -8.01 -7.84 -6.92
CA PRO A 137 -7.49 -6.95 -7.95
C PRO A 137 -8.46 -6.86 -9.14
N ALA A 138 -8.27 -5.86 -9.99
CA ALA A 138 -8.98 -5.80 -11.27
C ALA A 138 -8.78 -7.10 -12.08
N ALA A 139 -9.81 -7.50 -12.83
CA ALA A 139 -9.70 -8.65 -13.72
C ALA A 139 -8.76 -8.32 -14.88
N TYR A 140 -7.71 -9.12 -15.03
CA TYR A 140 -6.80 -9.02 -16.18
C TYR A 140 -7.45 -9.72 -17.36
N SER A 141 -7.98 -8.95 -18.30
CA SER A 141 -8.34 -9.47 -19.61
C SER A 141 -7.05 -9.68 -20.39
N PHE A 142 -6.52 -10.91 -20.39
CA PHE A 142 -5.53 -11.29 -21.38
C PHE A 142 -6.24 -11.27 -22.75
N LEU A 143 -5.91 -10.27 -23.57
CA LEU A 143 -6.27 -10.23 -24.99
C LEU A 143 -5.45 -11.27 -25.76
#